data_AF-A0A2T7C5U5-F1
#
_entry.id   AF-A0A2T7C5U5-F1
#
_cell.length_a   1.000
_cell.length_b   1.000
_cell.length_c   1.000
_cell.angle_alpha   90.00
_cell.angle_beta   90.00
_cell.angle_gamma   90.00
#
_symmetry.space_group_name_H-M   'P 1'
#
loop_
_entity.id
_entity.type
_entity.pdbx_description
1 polymer ?
#
loop_
_entity_poly.entity_id
_entity_poly.type
_entity_poly.pdbx_seq_one_letter_code
_entity_poly.pdbx_strand_id
1 'polypeptide(L)'
;MWALGCVMTELLIGEPLFRDAETEDDVLHRARDLEYAMESTDLAFEDMPELSEAGREVLRGLLSFKAEKRLTAAEALAHRWFDEEDAPLSPALCSQPDRSGFINFI
;
A
#
# COMPACT_ATOMS: atom_id res chain seq x y z
N MET A 1 0.87 2.07 8.68
CA MET A 1 1.74 1.61 7.57
C MET A 1 1.36 0.22 7.10
N TRP A 2 1.38 -0.82 7.94
CA TRP A 2 0.90 -2.16 7.55
C TRP A 2 -0.53 -2.14 6.96
N ALA A 3 -1.48 -1.52 7.67
CA ALA A 3 -2.85 -1.37 7.19
C ALA A 3 -2.95 -0.65 5.83
N LEU A 4 -2.07 0.33 5.57
CA LEU A 4 -2.02 1.02 4.28
C LEU A 4 -1.54 0.09 3.17
N GLY A 5 -0.55 -0.75 3.46
CA GLY A 5 -0.13 -1.82 2.56
C GLY A 5 -1.26 -2.78 2.25
N CYS A 6 -2.05 -3.20 3.25
CA CYS A 6 -3.22 -4.06 3.03
C CYS A 6 -4.24 -3.38 2.11
N VAL A 7 -4.59 -2.11 2.34
CA VAL A 7 -5.51 -1.36 1.48
C VAL A 7 -4.96 -1.26 0.05
N MET A 8 -3.68 -0.96 -0.12
CA MET A 8 -3.06 -0.90 -1.45
C MET A 8 -3.12 -2.26 -2.16
N THR A 9 -2.80 -3.35 -1.48
CA THR A 9 -2.94 -4.71 -2.01
C THR A 9 -4.39 -5.02 -2.40
N GLU A 10 -5.36 -4.68 -1.56
CA GLU A 10 -6.80 -4.90 -1.86
C GLU A 10 -7.25 -4.09 -3.08
N LEU A 11 -6.78 -2.86 -3.24
CA LEU A 11 -7.08 -2.03 -4.42
C LEU A 11 -6.50 -2.63 -5.70
N LEU A 12 -5.33 -3.27 -5.61
CA LEU A 12 -4.66 -3.89 -6.76
C LEU A 12 -5.29 -5.24 -7.14
N ILE A 13 -5.66 -6.05 -6.15
CA ILE A 13 -6.28 -7.37 -6.36
C ILE A 13 -7.78 -7.23 -6.67
N GLY A 14 -8.43 -6.19 -6.16
CA GLY A 14 -9.87 -5.96 -6.25
C GLY A 14 -10.70 -6.78 -5.26
N GLU A 15 -10.06 -7.56 -4.39
CA GLU A 15 -10.70 -8.48 -3.44
C GLU A 15 -10.12 -8.27 -2.02
N PRO A 16 -10.93 -8.44 -0.96
CA PRO A 16 -10.46 -8.30 0.42
C PRO A 16 -9.38 -9.34 0.76
N LEU A 17 -8.28 -8.89 1.37
CA LEU A 17 -7.11 -9.71 1.65
C LEU A 17 -7.42 -10.81 2.69
N PHE A 18 -8.32 -10.50 3.63
CA PHE A 18 -8.71 -11.37 4.74
C PHE A 18 -10.14 -11.88 4.63
N ARG A 19 -10.65 -12.12 3.40
CA ARG A 19 -12.05 -12.48 3.16
C ARG A 19 -12.60 -13.65 4.00
N ASP A 20 -11.79 -14.68 4.25
CA ASP A 20 -12.21 -15.89 4.98
C ASP A 20 -11.45 -16.05 6.31
N ALA A 21 -10.93 -14.94 6.87
CA ALA A 21 -10.34 -14.97 8.19
C ALA A 21 -11.42 -14.77 9.25
N GLU A 22 -11.76 -15.84 9.98
CA GLU A 22 -12.77 -15.79 11.05
C GLU A 22 -12.12 -15.54 12.42
N THR A 23 -10.85 -15.92 12.58
CA THR A 23 -10.09 -15.83 13.82
C THR A 23 -8.82 -14.99 13.68
N GLU A 24 -8.26 -14.55 14.82
CA GLU A 24 -6.98 -13.85 14.85
C GLU A 24 -5.84 -14.71 14.26
N ASP A 25 -5.88 -16.02 14.48
CA ASP A 25 -4.90 -16.97 13.93
C ASP A 25 -4.98 -17.04 12.40
N ASP A 26 -6.18 -16.98 11.81
CA ASP A 26 -6.36 -16.95 10.36
C ASP A 26 -5.78 -15.67 9.75
N VAL A 27 -6.00 -14.53 10.42
CA VAL A 27 -5.41 -13.24 10.00
C VAL A 27 -3.88 -13.31 10.08
N LEU A 28 -3.33 -13.87 11.16
CA LEU A 28 -1.89 -14.03 11.34
C LEU A 28 -1.28 -14.98 10.30
N HIS A 29 -1.97 -16.07 9.97
CA HIS A 29 -1.52 -17.02 8.94
C HIS A 29 -1.43 -16.32 7.59
N ARG A 30 -2.50 -15.63 7.17
CA ARG A 30 -2.50 -14.88 5.91
C ARG A 30 -1.50 -13.74 5.87
N ALA A 31 -1.29 -13.05 7.00
CA ALA A 31 -0.27 -12.00 7.09
C ALA A 31 1.15 -12.55 6.87
N ARG A 32 1.44 -13.77 7.34
CA ARG A 32 2.72 -14.46 7.07
C ARG A 32 2.82 -14.94 5.63
N ASP A 33 1.73 -15.47 5.06
CA ASP A 33 1.71 -15.89 3.65
C ASP A 33 2.01 -14.69 2.74
N LEU A 34 1.43 -13.52 3.06
CA LEU A 34 1.72 -12.28 2.35
C LEU A 34 3.19 -11.86 2.49
N GLU A 35 3.76 -11.94 3.69
CA GLU A 35 5.20 -11.67 3.89
C GLU A 35 6.06 -12.58 3.00
N TYR A 36 5.78 -13.88 3.01
CA TYR A 36 6.50 -14.87 2.21
C TYR A 36 6.36 -14.60 0.71
N ALA A 37 5.14 -14.31 0.26
CA ALA A 37 4.85 -13.98 -1.13
C ALA A 37 5.60 -12.70 -1.58
N MET A 38 5.77 -11.74 -0.67
CA MET A 38 6.44 -10.47 -0.96
C MET A 38 7.97 -10.53 -0.87
N GLU A 39 8.51 -11.48 -0.10
CA GLU A 39 9.95 -11.81 -0.09
C GLU A 39 10.34 -12.63 -1.33
N SER A 40 9.43 -13.51 -1.78
CA SER A 40 9.50 -14.24 -3.05
C SER A 40 8.99 -13.40 -4.22
N THR A 41 9.73 -12.35 -4.56
CA THR A 41 9.44 -11.29 -5.56
C THR A 41 8.82 -11.77 -6.89
N ASP A 42 9.02 -13.03 -7.29
CA ASP A 42 8.52 -13.58 -8.55
C ASP A 42 7.05 -14.06 -8.51
N LEU A 43 6.53 -14.61 -7.41
CA LEU A 43 5.22 -15.31 -7.46
C LEU A 43 4.01 -14.42 -7.16
N ALA A 44 4.17 -13.40 -6.32
CA ALA A 44 3.05 -12.55 -5.91
C ALA A 44 2.64 -11.52 -6.97
N PHE A 45 3.49 -11.29 -7.97
CA PHE A 45 3.35 -10.17 -8.88
C PHE A 45 3.39 -10.53 -10.37
N GLU A 46 3.53 -11.81 -10.72
CA GLU A 46 3.28 -12.28 -12.08
C GLU A 46 1.83 -11.99 -12.50
N ASP A 47 0.89 -12.01 -11.54
CA ASP A 47 -0.51 -11.67 -11.76
C ASP A 47 -0.82 -10.16 -11.69
N MET A 48 0.19 -9.30 -11.45
CA MET A 48 0.02 -7.83 -11.38
C MET A 48 0.95 -7.10 -12.35
N PRO A 49 0.79 -7.29 -13.68
CA PRO A 49 1.64 -6.65 -14.68
C PRO A 49 1.49 -5.12 -14.72
N GLU A 50 0.39 -4.57 -14.19
CA GLU A 50 0.11 -3.13 -14.17
C GLU A 50 0.84 -2.37 -13.06
N LEU A 51 1.34 -3.06 -12.03
CA LEU A 51 2.06 -2.41 -10.93
C LEU A 51 3.53 -2.20 -11.32
N SER A 52 3.91 -0.92 -11.46
CA SER A 52 5.29 -0.51 -11.72
C SER A 52 6.27 -1.03 -10.66
N GLU A 53 7.55 -1.14 -11.02
CA GLU A 53 8.60 -1.54 -10.08
C GLU A 53 8.63 -0.65 -8.83
N ALA A 54 8.47 0.66 -9.00
CA ALA A 54 8.36 1.61 -7.89
C ALA A 54 7.17 1.32 -6.97
N GLY A 55 6.02 0.94 -7.53
CA GLY A 55 4.84 0.56 -6.75
C GLY A 55 5.05 -0.72 -5.94
N ARG A 56 5.77 -1.70 -6.51
CA ARG A 56 6.17 -2.94 -5.82
C ARG A 56 7.11 -2.66 -4.65
N GLU A 57 8.04 -1.73 -4.81
CA GLU A 57 8.97 -1.32 -3.76
C GLU A 57 8.25 -0.67 -2.57
N VAL A 58 7.36 0.30 -2.83
CA VAL A 58 6.52 0.91 -1.77
C VAL A 58 5.72 -0.17 -1.06
N LEU A 59 5.02 -1.02 -1.82
CA LEU A 59 4.19 -2.06 -1.24
C LEU A 59 5.00 -2.99 -0.34
N ARG A 60 6.21 -3.40 -0.79
CA ARG A 60 7.15 -4.20 0.01
C ARG A 60 7.55 -3.53 1.31
N GLY A 61 7.85 -2.23 1.26
CA GLY A 61 8.19 -1.48 2.46
C GLY A 61 7.00 -1.31 3.43
N LEU A 62 5.78 -1.11 2.90
CA LEU A 62 4.56 -0.97 3.71
C LEU A 62 4.20 -2.26 4.46
N LEU A 63 4.35 -3.40 3.78
CA LEU A 63 4.06 -4.75 4.28
C LEU A 63 5.31 -5.47 4.79
N SER A 64 6.35 -4.73 5.17
CA SER A 64 7.48 -5.33 5.89
C SER A 64 7.01 -5.81 7.27
N PHE A 65 7.18 -7.11 7.53
CA PHE A 65 6.77 -7.72 8.80
C PHE A 65 7.63 -7.23 9.96
N LYS A 66 8.95 -7.15 9.75
CA LYS A 66 9.89 -6.53 10.68
C LYS A 66 9.59 -5.04 10.81
N ALA A 67 9.15 -4.63 11.99
CA ALA A 67 8.69 -3.25 12.24
C ALA A 67 9.79 -2.22 11.94
N GLU A 68 11.05 -2.56 12.22
CA GLU A 68 12.22 -1.71 11.97
C GLU A 68 12.59 -1.55 10.49
N LYS A 69 12.09 -2.44 9.62
CA LYS A 69 12.26 -2.35 8.17
C LYS A 69 11.02 -1.79 7.46
N ARG A 70 9.92 -1.60 8.21
CA ARG A 70 8.66 -1.10 7.67
C ARG A 70 8.79 0.39 7.38
N LEU A 71 8.41 0.79 6.18
CA LEU A 71 8.39 2.21 5.80
C LEU A 71 7.57 3.02 6.78
N THR A 72 8.13 4.15 7.22
CA THR A 72 7.37 5.20 7.88
C THR A 72 6.49 5.94 6.88
N ALA A 73 5.51 6.70 7.37
CA ALA A 73 4.65 7.51 6.50
C ALA A 73 5.45 8.54 5.68
N ALA A 74 6.46 9.15 6.30
CA ALA A 74 7.32 10.12 5.62
C ALA A 74 8.16 9.48 4.51
N GLU A 75 8.77 8.31 4.77
CA GLU A 75 9.57 7.60 3.76
C GLU A 75 8.69 7.06 2.63
N ALA A 76 7.47 6.59 2.94
CA ALA A 76 6.52 6.14 1.93
C ALA A 76 6.12 7.30 0.99
N LEU A 77 5.79 8.47 1.54
CA LEU A 77 5.43 9.66 0.74
C LEU A 77 6.60 10.21 -0.07
N ALA A 78 7.83 10.06 0.43
CA ALA A 78 9.05 10.45 -0.28
C ALA A 78 9.54 9.39 -1.28
N HIS A 79 8.80 8.28 -1.46
CA HIS A 79 9.21 7.24 -2.39
C HIS A 79 8.93 7.65 -3.83
N ARG A 80 9.82 7.26 -4.74
CA ARG A 80 9.74 7.50 -6.19
C ARG A 80 8.45 7.05 -6.88
N TRP A 81 7.60 6.30 -6.20
CA TRP A 81 6.30 5.90 -6.74
C TRP A 81 5.29 7.05 -6.72
N PHE A 82 5.50 8.04 -5.82
CA PHE A 82 4.69 9.24 -5.71
C PHE A 82 5.31 10.45 -6.42
N ASP A 83 6.49 10.29 -7.04
CA ASP A 83 7.09 11.35 -7.84
C ASP A 83 6.30 11.49 -9.16
N GLU A 84 6.03 12.73 -9.58
CA GLU A 84 5.15 13.09 -10.70
C GLU A 84 5.61 12.56 -12.08
N GLU A 85 6.77 11.92 -12.19
CA GLU A 85 7.33 11.45 -13.46
C GLU A 85 6.55 10.27 -14.08
N ASP A 86 5.81 9.50 -13.28
CA ASP A 86 5.04 8.33 -13.76
C ASP A 86 3.50 8.49 -13.66
N ALA A 87 3.00 9.64 -13.23
CA ALA A 87 1.57 9.85 -13.07
C ALA A 87 1.02 10.74 -14.19
N PRO A 88 0.14 10.24 -15.09
CA PRO A 88 -0.78 11.11 -15.80
C PRO A 88 -1.82 11.58 -14.77
N LEU A 89 -1.42 12.49 -13.87
CA LEU A 89 -2.36 13.19 -13.02
C LEU A 89 -3.22 14.03 -13.95
N SER A 90 -4.45 13.58 -14.17
CA SER A 90 -5.47 14.50 -14.62
C SER A 90 -5.42 15.73 -13.69
N PRO A 91 -5.41 16.96 -14.21
CA PRO A 91 -5.20 18.19 -13.42
C PRO A 91 -6.25 18.43 -12.32
N ALA A 92 -7.23 17.53 -12.16
CA ALA A 92 -8.27 17.58 -11.14
C ALA A 92 -7.76 17.38 -9.70
N LEU A 93 -6.66 16.65 -9.49
CA LEU A 93 -6.16 16.35 -8.13
C LEU A 93 -5.06 17.30 -7.62
N CYS A 94 -4.25 17.90 -8.51
CA CYS A 94 -3.17 18.82 -8.12
C CYS A 94 -3.61 20.29 -7.94
N SER A 95 -4.89 20.57 -7.84
CA SER A 95 -5.38 21.95 -7.62
C SER A 95 -6.56 21.97 -6.67
N GLN A 96 -6.33 21.64 -5.40
CA GLN A 96 -7.13 22.24 -4.34
C GLN A 96 -6.18 23.06 -3.46
N PRO A 97 -6.11 24.39 -3.65
CA PRO A 97 -5.43 25.24 -2.69
C PRO A 97 -6.11 25.03 -1.34
N ASP A 98 -5.28 24.80 -0.31
CA ASP A 98 -5.57 24.95 1.11
C ASP A 98 -7.01 25.40 1.40
N ARG A 99 -7.90 24.43 1.61
CA ARG A 99 -9.09 24.68 2.39
C ARG A 99 -8.76 24.30 3.82
N SER A 100 -8.22 25.29 4.54
CA SER A 100 -8.21 25.38 5.99
C SER A 100 -9.66 25.21 6.49
N GLY A 101 -10.08 23.96 6.60
CA GLY A 101 -11.36 23.54 7.11
C GLY A 101 -11.28 23.45 8.61
N PHE A 102 -11.27 24.60 9.27
CA PHE A 102 -11.68 24.69 10.67
C PHE A 102 -13.04 24.00 10.79
N ILE A 103 -13.07 22.86 11.50
CA ILE A 103 -14.31 22.26 11.96
C ILE A 103 -14.86 23.23 13.00
N ASN A 104 -15.77 24.10 12.57
CA ASN A 104 -16.47 25.01 13.46
C ASN A 104 -17.53 24.18 14.19
N PHE A 105 -17.27 23.85 15.46
CA PHE A 105 -18.29 23.33 16.35
C PHE A 105 -19.25 24.47 16.71
N ILE A 106 -20.48 24.37 16.22
CA ILE A 106 -21.65 25.01 16.83
C ILE A 106 -22.58 23.88 17.24
#